data_AF-V2GN97-F1
#
_entry.id   AF-V2GN97-F1
#
_cell.length_a   1.000
_cell.length_b   1.000
_cell.length_c   1.000
_cell.angle_alpha   90.00
_cell.angle_beta   90.00
_cell.angle_gamma   90.00
#
_symmetry.space_group_name_H-M   'P 1'
#
loop_
_entity.id
_entity.type
_entity.pdbx_description
1 polymer ?
#
loop_
_entity_poly.entity_id
_entity_poly.type
_entity_poly.pdbx_seq_one_letter_code
_entity_poly.pdbx_strand_id
1 'polypeptide(L)'
;MDRSRRTLTLLCLSAPLWLAACASVTPSRQFDAAAGARASELTGRFAANYVRYGRDEGVQGSFHWREQGDNVRLDLISPLGQTLAVVTATPSGATLDLPNEPPRNAPQVDALLEQSLGFALPVAGMRDWLRARP
;
A
#
# COMPACT_ATOMS: atom_id res chain seq x y z
N MET A 1 60.24 13.43 8.60
CA MET A 1 58.98 13.08 9.30
C MET A 1 57.78 13.28 8.37
N ASP A 2 57.70 12.59 7.23
CA ASP A 2 56.72 12.91 6.15
C ASP A 2 55.87 11.73 5.64
N ARG A 3 56.15 10.50 6.07
CA ARG A 3 55.47 9.30 5.53
C ARG A 3 54.12 9.01 6.20
N SER A 4 53.93 9.48 7.43
CA SER A 4 52.73 9.22 8.25
C SER A 4 51.55 10.16 7.95
N ARG A 5 51.80 11.35 7.38
CA ARG A 5 50.75 12.32 7.04
C ARG A 5 49.99 11.96 5.76
N ARG A 6 50.64 11.23 4.83
CA ARG A 6 50.07 10.82 3.53
C ARG A 6 49.15 9.60 3.63
N THR A 7 49.42 8.69 4.57
CA THR A 7 48.56 7.52 4.81
C THR A 7 47.26 7.89 5.52
N LEU A 8 47.27 8.95 6.34
CA LEU A 8 46.07 9.40 7.05
C LEU A 8 45.04 10.09 6.14
N THR A 9 45.50 10.74 5.05
CA THR A 9 44.62 11.47 4.11
C THR A 9 43.90 10.55 3.13
N LEU A 10 44.42 9.35 2.88
CA LEU A 10 43.81 8.36 1.97
C LEU A 10 42.67 7.56 2.61
N LEU A 11 42.58 7.51 3.94
CA LEU A 11 41.55 6.73 4.63
C LEU A 11 40.21 7.49 4.80
N CYS A 12 40.22 8.82 4.74
CA CYS A 12 39.00 9.63 4.91
C CYS A 12 38.12 9.74 3.65
N LEU A 13 38.62 9.38 2.47
CA LEU A 13 37.87 9.55 1.22
C LEU A 13 36.94 8.37 0.87
N SER A 14 37.03 7.25 1.59
CA SER A 14 36.21 6.04 1.31
C SER A 14 34.91 5.97 2.12
N ALA A 15 34.72 6.85 3.11
CA ALA A 15 33.56 6.85 4.00
C ALA A 15 32.20 7.12 3.34
N PRO A 16 32.04 7.97 2.30
CA PRO A 16 30.70 8.29 1.78
C PRO A 16 30.11 7.21 0.86
N LEU A 17 30.89 6.21 0.40
CA LEU A 17 30.40 5.22 -0.56
C LEU A 17 29.58 4.08 0.07
N TRP A 18 29.64 3.93 1.40
CA TRP A 18 28.95 2.84 2.11
C TRP A 18 27.50 3.17 2.50
N LEU A 19 27.07 4.44 2.43
CA LEU A 19 25.70 4.83 2.80
C LEU A 19 24.65 4.59 1.70
N ALA A 20 25.04 4.35 0.45
CA ALA A 20 24.08 4.14 -0.64
C ALA A 20 23.48 2.71 -0.66
N ALA A 21 24.00 1.78 0.14
CA ALA A 21 23.60 0.37 0.10
C ALA A 21 22.25 0.06 0.77
N CYS A 22 21.76 0.91 1.68
CA CYS A 22 20.47 0.67 2.35
C CYS A 22 19.24 1.13 1.55
N ALA A 23 19.40 1.79 0.41
CA ALA A 23 18.27 2.35 -0.34
C ALA A 23 17.75 1.45 -1.49
N SER A 24 18.43 0.34 -1.81
CA SER A 24 18.12 -0.41 -3.05
C SER A 24 17.19 -1.62 -2.89
N VAL A 25 16.50 -1.77 -1.76
CA VAL A 25 15.38 -2.72 -1.68
C VAL A 25 14.18 -2.08 -2.36
N THR A 26 14.04 -2.34 -3.65
CA THR A 26 12.77 -2.14 -4.35
C THR A 26 11.90 -3.34 -3.99
N PRO A 27 10.82 -3.17 -3.21
CA PRO A 27 9.92 -4.27 -2.92
C PRO A 27 9.23 -4.70 -4.22
N SER A 28 9.72 -5.77 -4.83
CA SER A 28 9.01 -6.48 -5.88
C SER A 28 7.84 -7.23 -5.22
N ARG A 29 6.68 -6.57 -5.09
CA ARG A 29 5.43 -7.22 -4.66
C ARG A 29 4.94 -8.13 -5.78
N GLN A 30 5.50 -9.33 -5.84
CA GLN A 30 4.92 -10.43 -6.57
C GLN A 30 3.85 -11.06 -5.67
N PHE A 31 2.66 -11.26 -6.23
CA PHE A 31 1.55 -11.92 -5.54
C PHE A 31 1.88 -13.42 -5.41
N ASP A 32 2.69 -13.80 -4.42
CA ASP A 32 2.89 -15.22 -4.11
C ASP A 32 1.69 -15.73 -3.29
N ALA A 33 0.78 -16.39 -4.00
CA ALA A 33 -0.32 -17.14 -3.41
C ALA A 33 0.24 -18.31 -2.59
N ALA A 34 0.29 -18.16 -1.27
CA ALA A 34 0.46 -19.31 -0.39
C ALA A 34 -0.78 -20.21 -0.55
N ALA A 35 -0.62 -21.29 -1.31
CA ALA A 35 -1.61 -22.34 -1.49
C ALA A 35 -2.12 -22.82 -0.12
N GLY A 36 -3.34 -22.42 0.24
CA GLY A 36 -3.94 -22.70 1.55
C GLY A 36 -4.44 -21.49 2.34
N ALA A 37 -4.62 -20.31 1.72
CA ALA A 37 -5.24 -19.17 2.37
C ALA A 37 -6.68 -19.51 2.83
N ARG A 38 -6.84 -19.76 4.14
CA ARG A 38 -8.14 -19.84 4.79
C ARG A 38 -8.93 -18.57 4.50
N ALA A 39 -10.25 -18.70 4.29
CA ALA A 39 -11.13 -17.54 4.18
C ALA A 39 -10.87 -16.63 5.38
N SER A 40 -10.40 -15.42 5.11
CA SER A 40 -9.93 -14.50 6.14
C SER A 40 -10.83 -13.28 6.11
N GLU A 41 -11.52 -13.06 7.22
CA GLU A 41 -12.35 -11.89 7.41
C GLU A 41 -11.72 -11.02 8.49
N LEU A 42 -11.52 -9.75 8.17
CA LEU A 42 -11.01 -8.78 9.12
C LEU A 42 -11.87 -7.53 9.08
N THR A 43 -12.19 -7.02 10.25
CA THR A 43 -12.85 -5.74 10.40
C THR A 43 -11.97 -4.83 11.24
N GLY A 44 -11.92 -3.55 10.91
CA GLY A 44 -11.16 -2.59 11.67
C GLY A 44 -11.59 -1.16 11.40
N ARG A 45 -10.80 -0.22 11.90
CA ARG A 45 -10.96 1.21 11.67
C ARG A 45 -9.83 1.71 10.79
N PHE A 46 -10.11 2.74 10.01
CA PHE A 46 -9.10 3.43 9.22
C PHE A 46 -9.25 4.94 9.40
N ALA A 47 -8.14 5.64 9.23
CA ALA A 47 -8.06 7.06 9.02
C ALA A 47 -6.99 7.31 7.96
N ALA A 48 -7.29 8.16 6.99
CA ALA A 48 -6.40 8.52 5.90
C ALA A 48 -6.53 10.01 5.62
N ASN A 49 -5.41 10.64 5.26
CA ASN A 49 -5.39 12.00 4.76
C ASN A 49 -5.08 11.95 3.26
N TYR A 50 -5.68 12.85 2.49
CA TYR A 50 -5.56 12.89 1.05
C TYR A 50 -5.66 14.32 0.52
N VAL A 51 -5.09 14.58 -0.65
CA VAL A 51 -5.16 15.91 -1.26
C VAL A 51 -6.26 15.92 -2.31
N ARG A 52 -7.30 16.72 -2.09
CA ARG A 52 -8.37 16.94 -3.07
C ARG A 52 -8.37 18.38 -3.52
N TYR A 53 -8.24 18.61 -4.82
CA TYR A 53 -8.18 19.96 -5.39
C TYR A 53 -7.16 20.89 -4.70
N GLY A 54 -6.01 20.35 -4.29
CA GLY A 54 -4.95 21.10 -3.61
C GLY A 54 -5.20 21.41 -2.13
N ARG A 55 -6.21 20.79 -1.50
CA ARG A 55 -6.43 20.85 -0.05
C ARG A 55 -6.29 19.49 0.60
N ASP A 56 -5.67 19.47 1.77
CA ASP A 56 -5.63 18.29 2.63
C ASP A 56 -7.03 18.03 3.21
N GLU A 57 -7.56 16.85 2.93
CA GLU A 57 -8.80 16.32 3.46
C GLU A 57 -8.53 15.02 4.22
N GLY A 58 -9.24 14.82 5.33
CA GLY A 58 -9.19 13.60 6.11
C GLY A 58 -10.44 12.76 5.87
N VAL A 59 -10.27 11.45 5.69
CA VAL A 59 -11.34 10.46 5.69
C VAL A 59 -11.09 9.43 6.77
N GLN A 60 -12.15 9.03 7.47
CA GLN A 60 -12.07 8.02 8.52
C GLN A 60 -13.31 7.15 8.50
N GLY A 61 -13.19 5.93 9.03
CA GLY A 61 -14.29 5.00 9.00
C GLY A 61 -13.94 3.60 9.50
N SER A 62 -14.80 2.65 9.18
CA SER A 62 -14.57 1.23 9.34
C SER A 62 -14.22 0.60 7.99
N PHE A 63 -13.44 -0.48 8.03
CA PHE A 63 -13.25 -1.33 6.87
C PHE A 63 -13.70 -2.75 7.18
N HIS A 64 -14.24 -3.44 6.17
CA HIS A 64 -14.49 -4.88 6.18
C HIS A 64 -13.70 -5.51 5.04
N TRP A 65 -12.77 -6.38 5.40
CA TRP A 65 -11.94 -7.15 4.50
C TRP A 65 -12.42 -8.59 4.47
N ARG A 66 -12.66 -9.11 3.28
CA ARG A 66 -12.99 -10.52 3.05
C ARG A 66 -12.09 -11.06 1.96
N GLU A 67 -11.40 -12.13 2.28
CA GLU A 67 -10.54 -12.83 1.33
C GLU A 67 -10.98 -14.28 1.19
N GLN A 68 -11.04 -14.74 -0.06
CA GLN A 68 -11.33 -16.12 -0.42
C GLN A 68 -10.38 -16.56 -1.54
N GLY A 69 -9.32 -17.29 -1.19
CA GLY A 69 -8.27 -17.66 -2.12
C GLY A 69 -7.56 -16.40 -2.65
N ASP A 70 -7.62 -16.19 -3.97
CA ASP A 70 -7.02 -15.03 -4.63
C ASP A 70 -7.99 -13.85 -4.80
N ASN A 71 -9.25 -14.04 -4.41
CA ASN A 71 -10.27 -13.00 -4.46
C ASN A 71 -10.31 -12.24 -3.14
N VAL A 72 -10.32 -10.92 -3.25
CA VAL A 72 -10.36 -10.00 -2.12
C VAL A 72 -11.51 -9.03 -2.34
N ARG A 73 -12.24 -8.74 -1.28
CA ARG A 73 -13.19 -7.65 -1.20
C ARG A 73 -12.91 -6.77 0.00
N LEU A 74 -12.85 -5.47 -0.22
CA LEU A 74 -12.68 -4.44 0.80
C LEU A 74 -13.84 -3.46 0.72
N ASP A 75 -14.65 -3.42 1.76
CA ASP A 75 -15.75 -2.47 1.92
C ASP A 75 -15.28 -1.35 2.88
N LEU A 76 -15.32 -0.08 2.45
CA LEU A 76 -15.00 1.09 3.30
C LEU A 76 -16.29 1.80 3.70
N ILE A 77 -16.50 2.01 4.99
CA ILE A 77 -17.74 2.55 5.55
C ILE A 77 -17.46 3.76 6.44
N SER A 78 -18.17 4.86 6.21
CA SER A 78 -18.11 6.06 7.04
C SER A 78 -18.63 5.81 8.46
N PRO A 79 -18.32 6.69 9.44
CA PRO A 79 -18.86 6.56 10.80
C PRO A 79 -20.39 6.60 10.86
N LEU A 80 -21.04 7.16 9.84
CA LEU A 80 -22.48 7.23 9.69
C LEU A 80 -23.09 5.96 9.07
N GLY A 81 -22.29 4.95 8.73
CA GLY A 81 -22.75 3.70 8.12
C GLY A 81 -22.89 3.75 6.60
N GLN A 82 -22.53 4.86 5.95
CA GLN A 82 -22.56 4.97 4.49
C GLN A 82 -21.33 4.29 3.88
N THR A 83 -21.53 3.45 2.86
CA THR A 83 -20.43 2.90 2.05
C THR A 83 -19.75 4.03 1.28
N LEU A 84 -18.44 4.17 1.46
CA LEU A 84 -17.60 5.16 0.77
C LEU A 84 -17.04 4.59 -0.53
N ALA A 85 -16.64 3.33 -0.51
CA ALA A 85 -16.09 2.62 -1.65
C ALA A 85 -16.14 1.11 -1.42
N VAL A 86 -16.23 0.36 -2.51
CA VAL A 86 -16.02 -1.08 -2.49
C VAL A 86 -14.97 -1.46 -3.51
N VAL A 87 -13.93 -2.15 -3.06
CA VAL A 87 -12.87 -2.68 -3.91
C VAL A 87 -13.04 -4.18 -4.01
N THR A 88 -13.05 -4.71 -5.22
CA THR A 88 -12.94 -6.14 -5.47
C THR A 88 -11.69 -6.39 -6.29
N ALA A 89 -10.77 -7.21 -5.78
CA ALA A 89 -9.54 -7.58 -6.47
C ALA A 89 -9.52 -9.08 -6.72
N THR A 90 -9.11 -9.45 -7.93
CA THR A 90 -9.04 -10.83 -8.42
C THR A 90 -7.74 -11.01 -9.23
N PRO A 91 -7.33 -12.24 -9.56
CA PRO A 91 -6.17 -12.46 -10.43
C PRO A 91 -6.27 -11.79 -11.82
N SER A 92 -7.48 -11.56 -12.31
CA SER A 92 -7.73 -10.93 -13.61
C SER A 92 -7.76 -9.41 -13.57
N GLY A 93 -7.70 -8.80 -12.39
CA GLY A 93 -7.70 -7.35 -12.20
C GLY A 93 -8.56 -6.91 -11.03
N ALA A 94 -8.83 -5.61 -10.96
CA ALA A 94 -9.57 -5.02 -9.87
C ALA A 94 -10.66 -4.04 -10.31
N THR A 95 -11.71 -3.99 -9.50
CA THR A 95 -12.87 -3.13 -9.69
C THR A 95 -13.06 -2.25 -8.46
N LEU A 96 -13.32 -0.96 -8.69
CA LEU A 96 -13.78 -0.01 -7.68
C LEU A 96 -15.22 0.39 -7.98
N ASP A 97 -16.07 0.23 -6.98
CA ASP A 97 -17.44 0.73 -6.95
C ASP A 97 -17.50 1.91 -5.97
N LEU A 98 -18.04 3.03 -6.43
CA LEU A 98 -18.22 4.26 -5.66
C LEU A 98 -19.69 4.66 -5.68
N PRO A 99 -20.20 5.26 -4.60
CA PRO A 99 -21.55 5.78 -4.58
C PRO A 99 -21.78 6.79 -5.71
N ASN A 100 -22.82 6.56 -6.52
CA ASN A 100 -23.23 7.43 -7.63
C ASN A 100 -22.26 7.50 -8.82
N GLU A 101 -21.29 6.60 -8.92
CA GLU A 101 -20.40 6.50 -10.08
C GLU A 101 -20.49 5.11 -10.71
N PRO A 102 -20.27 4.99 -12.04
CA PRO A 102 -20.20 3.69 -12.67
C PRO A 102 -18.97 2.91 -12.14
N PRO A 103 -19.06 1.59 -11.97
CA PRO A 103 -17.92 0.77 -11.57
C PRO A 103 -16.75 0.95 -12.52
N ARG A 104 -15.56 1.14 -11.95
CA ARG A 104 -14.32 1.37 -12.69
C ARG A 104 -13.42 0.15 -12.55
N ASN A 105 -12.83 -0.29 -13.65
CA ASN A 105 -11.87 -1.40 -13.66
C ASN A 105 -10.45 -0.88 -13.89
N ALA A 106 -9.48 -1.42 -13.16
CA ALA A 106 -8.07 -1.18 -13.40
C ALA A 106 -7.24 -2.46 -13.17
N PRO A 107 -6.11 -2.61 -13.87
CA PRO A 107 -5.18 -3.71 -13.62
C PRO A 107 -4.51 -3.62 -12.24
N GLN A 108 -4.46 -2.43 -11.63
CA GLN A 108 -3.96 -2.22 -10.28
C GLN A 108 -4.95 -1.40 -9.44
N VAL A 109 -5.33 -1.93 -8.27
CA VAL A 109 -6.21 -1.29 -7.29
C VAL A 109 -5.70 0.08 -6.86
N ASP A 110 -4.39 0.17 -6.59
CA ASP A 110 -3.80 1.35 -5.95
C ASP A 110 -3.96 2.60 -6.82
N ALA A 111 -3.76 2.47 -8.14
CA ALA A 111 -3.96 3.54 -9.11
C ALA A 111 -5.45 3.96 -9.23
N LEU A 112 -6.36 3.02 -9.00
CA LEU A 112 -7.80 3.26 -9.09
C LEU A 112 -8.32 4.04 -7.88
N LEU A 113 -7.84 3.67 -6.70
CA LEU A 113 -8.13 4.37 -5.45
C LEU A 113 -7.52 5.76 -5.45
N GLU A 114 -6.29 5.91 -5.95
CA GLU A 114 -5.66 7.21 -6.08
C GLU A 114 -6.47 8.15 -6.99
N GLN A 115 -6.91 7.66 -8.15
CA GLN A 115 -7.70 8.46 -9.09
C GLN A 115 -9.09 8.84 -8.59
N SER A 116 -9.71 8.01 -7.75
CA SER A 116 -11.13 8.17 -7.41
C SER A 116 -11.35 8.71 -6.00
N LEU A 117 -10.53 8.27 -5.05
CA LEU A 117 -10.58 8.72 -3.66
C LEU A 117 -9.56 9.83 -3.39
N GLY A 118 -8.58 10.05 -4.27
CA GLY A 118 -7.51 11.02 -4.08
C GLY A 118 -6.37 10.52 -3.18
N PHE A 119 -6.42 9.26 -2.74
CA PHE A 119 -5.36 8.58 -2.02
C PHE A 119 -5.16 7.15 -2.48
N ALA A 120 -3.90 6.72 -2.56
CA ALA A 120 -3.56 5.32 -2.72
C ALA A 120 -3.73 4.62 -1.37
N LEU A 121 -4.78 3.80 -1.21
CA LEU A 121 -4.80 2.81 -0.14
C LEU A 121 -3.97 1.61 -0.63
N PRO A 122 -2.89 1.19 0.03
CA PRO A 122 -2.07 0.07 -0.43
C PRO A 122 -2.81 -1.24 -0.15
N VAL A 123 -3.86 -1.54 -0.90
CA VAL A 123 -4.71 -2.73 -0.68
C VAL A 123 -3.89 -4.00 -0.78
N ALA A 124 -2.92 -4.03 -1.71
CA ALA A 124 -1.97 -5.13 -1.85
C ALA A 124 -1.08 -5.29 -0.59
N GLY A 125 -0.58 -4.18 -0.03
CA GLY A 125 0.23 -4.19 1.20
C GLY A 125 -0.59 -4.46 2.46
N MET A 126 -1.87 -4.07 2.46
CA MET A 126 -2.78 -4.31 3.57
C MET A 126 -2.91 -5.82 3.80
N ARG A 127 -3.12 -6.62 2.75
CA ARG A 127 -3.16 -8.09 2.87
C ARG A 127 -1.95 -8.67 3.59
N ASP A 128 -0.74 -8.19 3.29
CA ASP A 128 0.49 -8.67 3.91
C ASP A 128 0.58 -8.24 5.39
N TRP A 129 0.23 -6.99 5.69
CA TRP A 129 0.11 -6.48 7.07
C TRP A 129 -0.94 -7.23 7.88
N LEU A 130 -2.09 -7.54 7.28
CA LEU A 130 -3.19 -8.26 7.91
C LEU A 130 -2.84 -9.73 8.21
N ARG A 131 -1.89 -10.30 7.46
CA ARG A 131 -1.32 -11.64 7.73
C ARG A 131 -0.15 -11.61 8.71
N ALA A 132 0.14 -10.46 9.32
CA ALA A 132 1.29 -10.24 10.20
C ALA A 132 2.62 -10.63 9.56
N ARG A 133 2.76 -10.42 8.24
CA ARG A 133 4.04 -10.59 7.55
C ARG A 133 4.87 -9.29 7.70
N PRO A 134 6.17 -9.38 8.02
CA PRO A 134 7.05 -8.23 8.22
C PRO A 134 7.32 -7.46 6.92
#